data_AF-W4L774-F1
#
_entry.id   AF-W4L774-F1
#
_cell.length_a   1.000
_cell.length_b   1.000
_cell.length_c   1.000
_cell.angle_alpha   90.00
_cell.angle_beta   90.00
_cell.angle_gamma   90.00
#
_symmetry.space_group_name_H-M   'P 1'
#
loop_
_entity.id
_entity.type
_entity.pdbx_description
1 polymer ?
#
loop_
_entity_poly.entity_id
_entity_poly.type
_entity_poly.pdbx_seq_one_letter_code
_entity_poly.pdbx_strand_id
1 'polypeptide(L)'
;MTDLPLIPDAPQRFGADDFCTRCRVCTDACPPDAIFDVKQLVRGKEKWYVDFDKCIPYFNETYGCGICIAACPWSTPGRAPKMAETWSRRMTTSPS
;
A
#
# COMPACT_ATOMS: atom_id res chain seq x y z
N MET A 1 13.50 9.13 -16.00
CA MET A 1 14.34 8.12 -16.70
C MET A 1 15.61 8.82 -17.12
N THR A 2 16.76 8.16 -16.99
CA THR A 2 18.08 8.74 -17.29
C THR A 2 18.92 7.70 -18.00
N ASP A 3 19.79 8.14 -18.90
CA ASP A 3 20.76 7.29 -19.60
C ASP A 3 22.09 7.19 -18.84
N LEU A 4 22.20 7.84 -17.68
CA LEU A 4 23.37 7.73 -16.80
C LEU A 4 23.52 6.27 -16.32
N PRO A 5 24.71 5.65 -16.42
CA PRO A 5 24.92 4.29 -15.95
C PRO A 5 24.88 4.26 -14.42
N LEU A 6 23.79 3.71 -13.88
CA LEU A 6 23.56 3.54 -12.44
C LEU A 6 23.47 2.05 -12.11
N ILE A 7 23.90 1.68 -10.90
CA ILE A 7 23.72 0.33 -10.36
C ILE A 7 22.32 0.27 -9.72
N PRO A 8 21.40 -0.61 -10.18
CA PRO A 8 20.08 -0.73 -9.58
C PRO A 8 20.13 -1.34 -8.17
N ASP A 9 19.34 -0.80 -7.26
CA ASP A 9 19.13 -1.41 -5.94
C ASP A 9 18.28 -2.68 -6.03
N ALA A 10 18.50 -3.60 -5.09
CA ALA A 10 17.69 -4.81 -4.97
C ALA A 10 16.30 -4.51 -4.37
N PRO A 11 15.24 -5.25 -4.77
CA PRO A 11 13.93 -5.15 -4.14
C PRO A 11 13.99 -5.45 -2.64
N GLN A 12 13.32 -4.63 -1.83
CA GLN A 12 13.20 -4.86 -0.39
C GLN A 12 11.84 -5.45 -0.05
N ARG A 13 11.84 -6.56 0.71
CA ARG A 13 10.63 -7.16 1.29
C ARG A 13 10.66 -6.98 2.80
N PHE A 14 9.65 -6.30 3.34
CA PHE A 14 9.55 -5.96 4.76
C PHE A 14 8.18 -6.32 5.38
N GLY A 15 7.39 -7.13 4.68
CA GLY A 15 6.11 -7.68 5.16
C GLY A 15 4.92 -6.74 5.02
N ALA A 16 5.01 -5.70 4.18
CA ALA A 16 3.88 -4.83 3.86
C ALA A 16 2.68 -5.60 3.30
N ASP A 17 2.92 -6.57 2.42
CA ASP A 17 1.85 -7.32 1.76
C ASP A 17 1.05 -8.15 2.77
N ASP A 18 1.74 -8.91 3.63
CA ASP A 18 1.13 -9.68 4.72
C ASP A 18 0.39 -8.78 5.71
N PHE A 19 0.97 -7.62 6.04
CA PHE A 19 0.31 -6.63 6.88
C PHE A 19 -1.00 -6.15 6.26
N CYS A 20 -1.00 -5.82 4.96
CA CYS A 20 -2.17 -5.31 4.25
C CYS A 20 -3.32 -6.32 4.20
N THR A 21 -3.03 -7.63 4.11
CA THR A 21 -4.09 -8.67 4.17
C THR A 21 -4.93 -8.62 5.44
N ARG A 22 -4.40 -8.07 6.54
CA ARG A 22 -5.06 -8.02 7.85
C ARG A 22 -5.50 -6.62 8.26
N CYS A 23 -4.83 -5.57 7.79
CA CYS A 23 -5.02 -4.22 8.31
C CYS A 23 -6.32 -3.55 7.85
N ARG A 24 -6.60 -3.57 6.54
CA ARG A 24 -7.80 -3.00 5.86
C ARG A 24 -8.20 -1.54 6.15
N VAL A 25 -7.51 -0.82 7.04
CA VAL A 25 -7.91 0.53 7.48
C VAL A 25 -8.04 1.56 6.35
N CYS A 26 -7.24 1.45 5.28
CA CYS A 26 -7.36 2.35 4.14
C CYS A 26 -8.63 2.07 3.32
N THR A 27 -9.03 0.80 3.19
CA THR A 27 -10.29 0.39 2.58
C THR A 27 -11.46 0.91 3.40
N ASP A 28 -11.46 0.66 4.71
CA ASP A 28 -12.56 1.05 5.60
C ASP A 28 -12.74 2.56 5.71
N ALA A 29 -11.65 3.34 5.55
CA ALA A 29 -11.68 4.80 5.62
C ALA A 29 -11.97 5.48 4.28
N CYS A 30 -12.06 4.75 3.16
CA CYS A 30 -12.21 5.31 1.82
C CYS A 30 -13.66 5.75 1.58
N PRO A 31 -13.98 7.05 1.50
CA PRO A 31 -15.38 7.49 1.38
C PRO A 31 -16.13 6.96 0.14
N PRO A 32 -15.51 6.85 -1.06
CA PRO A 32 -16.18 6.29 -2.23
C PRO A 32 -16.04 4.76 -2.35
N ASP A 33 -15.55 4.05 -1.33
CA ASP A 33 -15.31 2.60 -1.38
C ASP A 33 -14.50 2.16 -2.63
N ALA A 34 -13.45 2.92 -2.93
CA ALA A 34 -12.64 2.75 -4.13
C ALA A 34 -11.49 1.75 -3.98
N ILE A 35 -11.16 1.30 -2.77
CA ILE A 35 -10.01 0.41 -2.54
C ILE A 35 -10.51 -1.02 -2.34
N PHE A 36 -10.04 -1.95 -3.18
CA PHE A 36 -10.40 -3.36 -3.05
C PHE A 36 -9.72 -4.00 -1.83
N ASP A 37 -10.45 -4.87 -1.13
CA ASP A 37 -9.97 -5.65 0.01
C ASP A 37 -9.31 -6.98 -0.39
N VAL A 38 -9.29 -7.28 -1.68
CA VAL A 38 -8.56 -8.38 -2.29
C VAL A 38 -7.79 -7.90 -3.51
N LYS A 39 -6.68 -8.57 -3.83
CA LYS A 39 -5.87 -8.23 -4.99
C LYS A 39 -6.62 -8.46 -6.29
N GLN A 40 -6.41 -7.56 -7.24
CA GLN A 40 -6.97 -7.63 -8.58
C GLN A 40 -5.86 -7.96 -9.59
N LEU A 41 -6.19 -8.70 -10.65
CA LEU A 41 -5.28 -8.93 -11.76
C LEU A 41 -5.19 -7.67 -12.63
N VAL A 42 -4.06 -6.97 -12.56
CA VAL A 42 -3.82 -5.73 -13.29
C VAL A 42 -2.60 -5.89 -14.19
N ARG A 43 -2.84 -5.97 -15.50
CA ARG A 43 -1.79 -6.09 -16.53
C ARG A 43 -0.86 -7.29 -16.25
N GLY A 44 -1.46 -8.44 -15.93
CA GLY A 44 -0.74 -9.70 -15.68
C GLY A 44 -0.09 -9.81 -14.29
N LYS A 45 -0.37 -8.90 -13.36
CA LYS A 45 0.14 -8.95 -11.98
C LYS A 45 -0.98 -8.73 -10.97
N GLU A 46 -0.96 -9.49 -9.88
CA GLU A 46 -1.86 -9.27 -8.75
C GLU A 46 -1.45 -8.02 -7.97
N LYS A 47 -2.40 -7.10 -7.73
CA LYS A 47 -2.16 -5.84 -7.02
C LYS A 47 -3.32 -5.50 -6.10
N TRP A 48 -3.02 -4.90 -4.96
CA TRP A 48 -4.00 -4.09 -4.23
C TRP A 48 -4.40 -2.93 -5.14
N TYR A 49 -5.67 -2.89 -5.54
CA TYR A 49 -6.13 -1.99 -6.59
C TYR A 49 -7.05 -0.91 -6.05
N VAL A 50 -6.97 0.26 -6.67
CA VAL A 50 -7.88 1.39 -6.45
C VAL A 50 -8.69 1.56 -7.72
N ASP A 51 -10.01 1.50 -7.58
CA ASP A 51 -10.97 1.87 -8.61
C ASP A 51 -10.91 3.39 -8.83
N PHE A 52 -10.25 3.80 -9.91
CA PHE A 52 -10.09 5.21 -10.23
C PHE A 52 -11.39 5.87 -10.70
N ASP A 53 -12.35 5.10 -11.22
CA ASP A 53 -13.64 5.65 -11.63
C ASP A 53 -14.47 6.08 -10.41
N LYS A 54 -14.24 5.45 -9.25
CA LYS A 54 -14.80 5.88 -7.96
C LYS A 54 -13.94 6.92 -7.23
N CYS A 55 -12.62 6.76 -7.26
CA CYS A 55 -11.69 7.61 -6.52
C CYS A 55 -11.60 9.03 -7.10
N ILE A 56 -11.48 9.15 -8.42
CA ILE A 56 -11.20 10.44 -9.10
C ILE A 56 -12.34 11.45 -8.93
N PRO A 57 -13.64 11.10 -9.05
CA PRO A 57 -14.72 12.04 -8.78
C PRO A 57 -14.65 12.64 -7.38
N TYR A 58 -14.54 11.79 -6.34
CA TYR A 58 -14.40 12.25 -4.96
C TYR A 58 -13.15 13.10 -4.75
N PHE A 59 -12.01 12.68 -5.30
CA PHE A 59 -10.76 13.43 -5.24
C PHE A 59 -10.93 14.84 -5.82
N ASN A 60 -11.59 14.97 -6.98
CA ASN A 60 -11.81 16.26 -7.63
C ASN A 60 -12.79 17.13 -6.85
N GLU A 61 -13.89 16.55 -6.33
CA GLU A 61 -14.89 17.24 -5.52
C GLU A 61 -14.30 17.80 -4.22
N THR A 62 -13.32 17.11 -3.63
CA THR A 62 -12.67 17.55 -2.40
C THR A 62 -11.40 18.37 -2.62
N TYR A 63 -11.11 18.79 -3.85
CA TYR A 63 -9.87 19.51 -4.23
C TYR A 63 -8.59 18.77 -3.81
N GLY A 64 -8.64 17.44 -3.89
CA GLY A 64 -7.61 16.52 -3.44
C GLY A 64 -8.12 15.59 -2.34
N CYS A 65 -7.61 14.37 -2.32
CA CYS A 65 -7.87 13.39 -1.27
C CYS A 65 -6.58 12.63 -0.94
N GLY A 66 -6.39 12.30 0.34
CA GLY A 66 -5.25 11.53 0.84
C GLY A 66 -5.60 10.71 2.07
N ILE A 67 -6.89 10.44 2.32
CA ILE A 67 -7.36 9.79 3.55
C ILE A 67 -6.71 8.41 3.73
N CYS A 68 -6.60 7.63 2.65
CA CYS A 68 -5.93 6.32 2.69
C CYS A 68 -4.44 6.42 3.10
N ILE A 69 -3.76 7.49 2.72
CA ILE A 69 -2.37 7.76 3.12
C ILE A 69 -2.33 8.20 4.58
N ALA A 70 -3.22 9.10 4.99
CA ALA A 70 -3.27 9.63 6.35
C ALA A 70 -3.63 8.55 7.39
N ALA A 71 -4.56 7.66 7.06
CA ALA A 71 -4.99 6.57 7.94
C ALA A 71 -3.99 5.40 8.00
N CYS A 72 -3.06 5.31 7.04
CA CYS A 72 -2.12 4.20 6.96
C CYS A 72 -1.14 4.22 8.17
N PRO A 73 -1.00 3.11 8.93
CA PRO A 73 -0.07 3.07 10.07
C PRO A 73 1.39 3.26 9.68
N TRP A 74 1.75 2.94 8.43
CA TRP A 74 3.09 3.20 7.88
C TRP A 74 3.39 4.69 7.69
N SER A 75 2.36 5.52 7.53
CA SER A 75 2.50 6.98 7.39
C SER A 75 2.64 7.70 8.73
N THR A 76 2.43 7.01 9.86
CA THR A 76 2.60 7.62 11.18
C THR A 76 4.09 7.91 11.45
N PRO A 77 4.48 9.16 11.76
CA PRO A 77 5.88 9.49 12.03
C PRO A 77 6.50 8.61 13.11
N GLY A 78 7.70 8.08 12.83
CA GLY A 78 8.43 7.21 13.76
C GLY A 78 7.90 5.77 13.88
N ARG A 79 6.79 5.40 13.23
CA ARG A 79 6.19 4.06 13.33
C ARG A 79 6.73 3.08 12.29
N ALA A 80 7.02 3.55 11.07
CA ALA A 80 7.44 2.69 9.95
C ALA A 80 8.66 1.80 10.25
N PRO A 81 9.76 2.28 10.88
CA PRO A 81 10.92 1.41 11.14
C PRO A 81 10.59 0.24 12.07
N LYS A 82 9.84 0.50 13.15
CA LYS A 82 9.40 -0.53 14.11
C LYS A 82 8.48 -1.56 13.46
N MET A 83 7.60 -1.09 12.56
CA MET A 83 6.73 -1.98 11.79
C MET A 83 7.54 -2.83 10.82
N ALA A 84 8.47 -2.25 10.07
CA ALA A 84 9.33 -2.99 9.14
C ALA A 84 10.12 -4.09 9.87
N GLU A 85 10.72 -3.79 11.01
CA GLU A 85 11.43 -4.78 11.83
C GLU A 85 10.48 -5.92 12.30
N THR A 86 9.31 -5.54 12.84
CA THR A 86 8.35 -6.51 13.36
C THR A 86 7.82 -7.45 12.27
N TRP A 87 7.46 -6.89 11.11
CA TRP A 87 6.90 -7.67 10.01
C TRP A 87 7.97 -8.46 9.26
N SER A 88 9.19 -7.95 9.13
CA SER A 88 10.32 -8.72 8.58
C SER A 88 10.62 -9.98 9.42
N ARG A 89 10.59 -9.87 10.76
CA ARG A 89 10.74 -11.03 11.65
C ARG A 89 9.59 -12.03 11.55
N ARG A 90 8.37 -11.57 11.26
CA ARG A 90 7.21 -12.47 11.06
C ARG A 90 7.32 -13.24 9.74
N MET A 91 7.85 -12.62 8.69
CA MET A 91 8.08 -13.30 7.42
C MET A 91 9.11 -14.43 7.52
N THR A 92 10.12 -14.30 8.38
CA THR A 92 11.11 -15.37 8.57
C THR A 92 10.61 -16.52 9.44
N THR A 93 9.49 -16.33 10.15
CA THR A 93 8.96 -17.29 11.13
C THR A 93 7.64 -17.95 10.69
N SER A 94 6.99 -17.46 9.64
CA SER A 94 5.82 -18.10 9.02
C SER A 94 6.28 -19.01 7.87
N PRO A 95 5.93 -20.32 7.87
CA PRO A 95 6.23 -21.18 6.74
C PRO A 95 5.38 -20.75 5.53
N SER A 96 5.99 -20.84 4.36
CA SER A 96 5.39 -20.56 3.04
C SER A 96 4.24 -21.50 2.71
#